data_AF-I2H5B8-F1
#
_entry.id   AF-I2H5B8-F1
#
_cell.length_a   1.000
_cell.length_b   1.000
_cell.length_c   1.000
_cell.angle_alpha   90.00
_cell.angle_beta   90.00
_cell.angle_gamma   90.00
#
_symmetry.space_group_name_H-M   'P 1'
#
loop_
_entity.id
_entity.type
_entity.pdbx_description
1 polymer ?
#
loop_
_entity_poly.entity_id
_entity_poly.type
_entity_poly.pdbx_seq_one_letter_code
_entity_poly.pdbx_strand_id
1 'polypeptide(L)'
;MLYLTANTTTSETIQKISLQDNESNPTEFPFELICTHCRESHDSTITMNAYEKVDISGSKGEASIVVRCKFCKSENSIVLKIIENEFNCLIDEEEGKTLQTKRKKLGFKKNLIDNNWILLELDCRGCEVSKFHPELITFNVVLKSGSILECQLDENENEWYDYDEDAGEEVSIIDFQFNIINNKGK
;
A
#
# COMPACT_ATOMS: atom_id res chain seq x y z
N MET A 1 -14.92 0.22 -0.74
CA MET A 1 -13.58 0.46 -0.19
C MET A 1 -12.78 -0.80 -0.39
N LEU A 2 -11.75 -0.68 -1.20
CA LEU A 2 -10.70 -1.66 -1.34
C LEU A 2 -9.57 -1.27 -0.39
N TYR A 3 -8.75 -2.24 0.00
CA TYR A 3 -7.58 -2.01 0.82
C TYR A 3 -6.39 -2.70 0.18
N LEU A 4 -5.23 -2.04 0.19
CA LEU A 4 -3.97 -2.66 -0.15
C LEU A 4 -3.35 -3.18 1.15
N THR A 5 -3.14 -4.48 1.23
CA THR A 5 -2.48 -5.13 2.36
C THR A 5 -1.21 -5.83 1.91
N ALA A 6 -0.23 -5.92 2.78
CA ALA A 6 0.97 -6.69 2.53
C ALA A 6 1.28 -7.68 3.66
N ASN A 7 2.00 -8.74 3.31
CA ASN A 7 2.58 -9.71 4.24
C ASN A 7 3.97 -10.09 3.75
N THR A 8 4.85 -10.44 4.67
CA THR A 8 6.24 -10.82 4.37
C THR A 8 6.85 -11.58 5.55
N THR A 9 7.94 -12.29 5.30
CA THR A 9 8.83 -12.82 6.33
C THR A 9 10.13 -12.01 6.30
N THR A 10 10.53 -11.45 7.44
CA THR A 10 11.75 -10.63 7.57
C THR A 10 12.83 -11.35 8.38
N SER A 11 14.10 -11.04 8.13
CA SER A 11 15.20 -11.38 9.03
C SER A 11 14.99 -10.72 10.40
N GLU A 12 15.61 -11.28 11.45
CA GLU A 12 15.52 -10.72 12.80
C GLU A 12 16.19 -9.35 12.91
N THR A 13 17.04 -8.95 11.96
CA THR A 13 17.71 -7.65 11.90
C THR A 13 16.74 -6.50 11.63
N ILE A 14 15.62 -6.75 10.94
CA ILE A 14 14.66 -5.72 10.55
C ILE A 14 13.73 -5.39 11.72
N GLN A 15 13.74 -4.12 12.14
CA GLN A 15 12.80 -3.62 13.15
C GLN A 15 11.46 -3.26 12.52
N LYS A 16 11.49 -2.50 11.42
CA LYS A 16 10.28 -2.02 10.74
C LYS A 16 10.52 -1.71 9.27
N ILE A 17 9.45 -1.80 8.48
CA ILE A 17 9.39 -1.36 7.08
C ILE A 17 8.44 -0.15 7.02
N SER A 18 8.77 0.91 6.28
CA SER A 18 7.87 2.06 6.11
C SER A 18 7.90 2.65 4.71
N LEU A 19 6.87 3.42 4.38
CA LEU A 19 6.83 4.18 3.12
C LEU A 19 7.80 5.38 3.18
N GLN A 20 8.34 5.73 2.02
CA GLN A 20 9.02 7.02 1.79
C GLN A 20 8.00 8.11 1.42
N ASP A 21 7.10 8.45 2.36
CA ASP A 21 5.97 9.34 2.10
C ASP A 21 5.98 10.57 3.02
N ASN A 22 5.89 11.77 2.43
CA ASN A 22 5.60 13.02 3.14
C ASN A 22 5.03 14.08 2.19
N GLU A 23 4.47 15.17 2.73
CA GLU A 23 3.87 16.25 1.91
C GLU A 23 4.82 16.89 0.88
N SER A 24 6.14 16.91 1.15
CA SER A 24 7.13 17.48 0.23
C SER A 24 7.65 16.47 -0.80
N ASN A 25 7.56 15.17 -0.50
CA ASN A 25 7.94 14.07 -1.37
C ASN A 25 6.92 12.93 -1.20
N PRO A 26 5.74 13.07 -1.83
CA PRO A 26 4.67 12.09 -1.69
C PRO A 26 5.03 10.81 -2.45
N THR A 27 4.71 9.66 -1.88
CA THR A 27 4.82 8.38 -2.57
C THR A 27 3.75 8.28 -3.66
N GLU A 28 4.18 8.06 -4.89
CA GLU A 28 3.32 7.81 -6.04
C GLU A 28 3.00 6.32 -6.15
N PHE A 29 1.78 5.92 -5.81
CA PHE A 29 1.34 4.52 -5.82
C PHE A 29 0.87 4.11 -7.22
N PRO A 30 1.52 3.14 -7.88
CA PRO A 30 1.18 2.73 -9.23
C PRO A 30 0.20 1.56 -9.26
N PHE A 31 -0.88 1.74 -10.02
CA PHE A 31 -1.97 0.78 -10.12
C PHE A 31 -2.43 0.56 -11.56
N GLU A 32 -2.93 -0.65 -11.83
CA GLU A 32 -3.79 -0.91 -12.98
C GLU A 32 -5.25 -0.76 -12.58
N LEU A 33 -6.04 -0.15 -13.47
CA LEU A 33 -7.44 0.14 -13.25
C LEU A 33 -8.31 -0.54 -14.32
N ILE A 34 -9.46 -1.05 -13.90
CA ILE A 34 -10.51 -1.56 -14.79
C ILE A 34 -11.72 -0.65 -14.68
N CYS A 35 -12.23 -0.15 -15.82
CA CYS A 35 -13.45 0.66 -15.83
C CYS A 35 -14.68 -0.20 -15.53
N THR A 36 -15.53 0.19 -14.59
CA THR A 36 -16.72 -0.59 -14.23
C THR A 36 -17.88 -0.42 -15.23
N HIS A 37 -17.85 0.62 -16.06
CA HIS A 37 -18.88 0.87 -17.07
C HIS A 37 -18.68 -0.01 -18.33
N CYS A 38 -17.49 -0.01 -18.92
CA CYS A 38 -17.20 -0.77 -20.14
C CYS A 38 -16.36 -2.03 -19.93
N ARG A 39 -15.84 -2.26 -18.71
CA ARG A 39 -15.00 -3.43 -18.34
C ARG A 39 -13.64 -3.50 -19.05
N GLU A 40 -13.24 -2.42 -19.70
CA GLU A 40 -11.91 -2.31 -20.29
C GLU A 40 -10.87 -1.87 -19.24
N SER A 41 -9.69 -2.46 -19.32
CA SER A 41 -8.52 -2.02 -18.57
C SER A 41 -7.99 -0.70 -19.14
N HIS A 42 -7.42 0.15 -18.28
CA HIS A 42 -6.66 1.30 -18.75
C HIS A 42 -5.32 0.85 -19.36
N ASP A 43 -4.94 1.41 -20.50
CA ASP A 43 -3.74 0.98 -21.25
C ASP A 43 -2.41 1.31 -20.55
N SER A 44 -2.43 2.03 -19.44
CA SER A 44 -1.22 2.53 -18.78
C SER A 44 -1.39 2.43 -17.27
N THR A 45 -0.28 2.18 -16.59
CA THR A 45 -0.19 2.28 -15.14
C THR A 45 -0.55 3.70 -14.70
N ILE A 46 -1.47 3.78 -13.74
CA ILE A 46 -1.94 5.03 -13.17
C ILE A 46 -1.29 5.21 -11.81
N THR A 47 -0.55 6.29 -11.64
CA THR A 47 0.03 6.68 -10.35
C THR A 47 -0.89 7.67 -9.64
N MET A 48 -0.94 7.60 -8.30
CA MET A 48 -1.62 8.58 -7.46
C MET A 48 -0.99 8.60 -6.07
N ASN A 49 -1.09 9.72 -5.36
CA ASN A 49 -0.61 9.86 -3.98
C ASN A 49 -1.73 10.26 -2.99
N ALA A 50 -1.40 10.29 -1.70
CA ALA A 50 -2.37 10.57 -0.63
C ALA A 50 -2.68 12.07 -0.42
N TYR A 51 -1.91 12.96 -1.04
CA TYR A 51 -1.96 14.41 -0.79
C TYR A 51 -2.64 15.19 -1.91
N GLU A 52 -2.70 14.60 -3.11
CA GLU A 52 -3.33 15.21 -4.28
C GLU A 52 -4.84 15.37 -4.08
N LYS A 53 -5.35 16.53 -4.49
CA LYS A 53 -6.76 16.93 -4.34
C LYS A 53 -7.28 17.47 -5.66
N VAL A 54 -7.93 16.59 -6.40
CA VAL A 54 -8.53 16.88 -7.70
C VAL A 54 -10.04 16.98 -7.54
N ASP A 55 -10.61 18.11 -7.96
CA ASP A 55 -12.06 18.32 -7.96
C ASP A 55 -12.77 17.32 -8.89
N ILE A 56 -13.84 16.71 -8.40
CA ILE A 56 -14.67 15.78 -9.17
C ILE A 56 -15.77 16.56 -9.91
N SER A 57 -15.92 16.33 -11.21
CA SER A 57 -16.88 17.04 -12.05
C SER A 57 -18.32 16.84 -11.54
N GLY A 58 -19.01 17.94 -11.24
CA GLY A 58 -20.41 17.90 -10.80
C GLY A 58 -20.63 17.40 -9.37
N SER A 59 -19.55 17.30 -8.58
CA SER A 59 -19.58 16.95 -7.16
C SER A 59 -18.98 18.08 -6.31
N LYS A 60 -19.17 18.02 -4.99
CA LYS A 60 -18.45 18.86 -4.01
C LYS A 60 -17.26 18.13 -3.37
N GLY A 61 -16.96 16.92 -3.83
CA GLY A 61 -15.89 16.08 -3.31
C GLY A 61 -14.61 16.21 -4.14
N GLU A 62 -13.48 15.99 -3.47
CA GLU A 62 -12.15 15.88 -4.07
C GLU A 62 -11.74 14.39 -4.14
N ALA A 63 -10.86 14.05 -5.06
CA ALA A 63 -10.24 12.75 -5.19
C ALA A 63 -8.72 12.87 -5.28
N SER A 64 -8.01 11.79 -4.96
CA SER A 64 -6.57 11.70 -5.21
C SER A 64 -6.30 11.71 -6.72
N ILE A 65 -7.20 11.14 -7.50
CA ILE A 65 -7.14 11.20 -8.96
C ILE A 65 -8.53 11.16 -9.59
N VAL A 66 -8.67 11.85 -10.73
CA VAL A 66 -9.82 11.77 -11.64
C VAL A 66 -9.31 11.41 -13.04
N VAL A 67 -9.75 10.28 -13.58
CA VAL A 67 -9.32 9.76 -14.88
C VAL A 67 -10.51 9.44 -15.78
N ARG A 68 -10.46 9.88 -17.03
CA ARG A 68 -11.49 9.58 -18.03
C ARG A 68 -11.16 8.29 -18.77
N CYS A 69 -12.10 7.35 -18.78
CA CYS A 69 -11.98 6.10 -19.54
C CYS A 69 -11.78 6.39 -21.04
N LYS A 70 -10.74 5.82 -21.65
CA LYS A 70 -10.47 6.04 -23.08
C LYS A 70 -11.54 5.43 -23.99
N PHE A 71 -12.19 4.36 -23.55
CA PHE A 71 -13.19 3.62 -24.32
C PHE A 71 -14.59 4.26 -24.25
N CYS A 72 -15.20 4.30 -23.07
CA CYS A 72 -16.58 4.79 -22.90
C CYS A 72 -16.69 6.26 -22.46
N LYS A 73 -15.55 6.94 -22.23
CA LYS A 73 -15.48 8.33 -21.79
C LYS A 73 -16.10 8.61 -20.41
N SER A 74 -16.49 7.58 -19.65
CA SER A 74 -16.91 7.74 -18.25
C SER A 74 -15.78 8.32 -17.42
N GLU A 75 -16.13 9.16 -16.46
CA GLU A 75 -15.20 9.67 -15.45
C GLU A 75 -15.09 8.64 -14.33
N ASN A 76 -13.85 8.34 -13.94
CA ASN A 76 -13.54 7.47 -12.82
C ASN A 76 -12.73 8.30 -11.81
N SER A 77 -12.90 8.02 -10.52
CA SER A 77 -12.15 8.68 -9.47
C SER A 77 -11.77 7.72 -8.37
N ILE A 78 -10.64 7.99 -7.71
CA ILE A 78 -10.16 7.22 -6.57
C ILE A 78 -9.70 8.20 -5.49
N VAL A 79 -10.20 7.99 -4.26
CA VAL A 79 -9.63 8.60 -3.06
C VAL A 79 -8.70 7.57 -2.42
N LEU A 80 -7.42 7.91 -2.30
CA LEU A 80 -6.39 7.11 -1.65
C LEU A 80 -6.12 7.68 -0.26
N LYS A 81 -6.05 6.82 0.75
CA LYS A 81 -5.59 7.19 2.10
C LYS A 81 -4.59 6.17 2.59
N ILE A 82 -3.52 6.66 3.21
CA ILE A 82 -2.58 5.81 3.95
C ILE A 82 -3.22 5.48 5.30
N ILE A 83 -3.34 4.18 5.60
CA ILE A 83 -3.87 3.65 6.84
C ILE A 83 -2.73 3.37 7.82
N GLU A 84 -1.68 2.71 7.35
CA GLU A 84 -0.46 2.41 8.10
C GLU A 84 0.76 2.77 7.27
N ASN A 85 1.49 3.80 7.69
CA ASN A 85 2.74 4.20 7.05
C ASN A 85 3.90 3.24 7.35
N GLU A 86 3.80 2.50 8.47
CA GLU A 86 4.86 1.65 8.99
C GLU A 86 4.31 0.28 9.37
N PHE A 87 5.14 -0.74 9.13
CA PHE A 87 4.94 -2.12 9.53
C PHE A 87 6.06 -2.53 10.48
N ASN A 88 5.72 -2.64 11.76
CA ASN A 88 6.65 -3.14 12.77
C ASN A 88 6.77 -4.66 12.60
N CYS A 89 7.97 -5.12 12.25
CA CYS A 89 8.26 -6.54 12.02
C CYS A 89 8.45 -7.30 13.34
N LEU A 90 8.80 -6.56 14.39
CA LEU A 90 9.03 -7.06 15.73
C LEU A 90 8.05 -6.37 16.69
N ILE A 91 6.81 -6.84 16.69
CA ILE A 91 5.80 -6.40 17.66
C ILE A 91 5.75 -7.37 18.83
N ASP A 92 5.68 -6.83 20.05
CA ASP A 92 5.36 -7.64 21.22
C ASP A 92 3.86 -7.95 21.31
N GLU A 93 3.48 -8.81 22.25
CA GLU A 93 2.06 -9.19 22.43
C GLU A 93 1.15 -8.00 22.78
N GLU A 94 1.66 -6.99 23.48
CA GLU A 94 0.87 -5.83 23.92
C GLU A 94 0.63 -4.85 22.77
N GLU A 95 1.67 -4.58 21.99
CA GLU A 95 1.61 -3.81 20.74
C GLU A 95 0.70 -4.48 19.73
N GLY A 96 0.81 -5.80 19.59
CA GLY A 96 -0.10 -6.61 18.78
C GLY A 96 -1.56 -6.42 19.20
N LYS A 97 -1.89 -6.60 20.49
CA LYS A 97 -3.27 -6.39 21.01
C LYS A 97 -3.78 -4.96 20.75
N THR A 98 -2.91 -3.97 20.87
CA THR A 98 -3.24 -2.55 20.62
C THR A 98 -3.55 -2.31 19.14
N LEU A 99 -2.70 -2.79 18.24
CA LEU A 99 -2.89 -2.70 16.79
C LEU A 99 -4.19 -3.39 16.36
N GLN A 100 -4.44 -4.59 16.88
CA GLN A 100 -5.69 -5.32 16.62
C GLN A 100 -6.92 -4.53 17.07
N THR A 101 -6.85 -3.87 18.23
CA THR A 101 -7.96 -3.06 18.75
C THR A 101 -8.22 -1.83 17.89
N LYS A 102 -7.16 -1.15 17.43
CA LYS A 102 -7.26 -0.01 16.50
C LYS A 102 -7.92 -0.44 15.18
N ARG A 103 -7.48 -1.55 14.60
CA ARG A 103 -8.04 -2.09 13.34
C ARG A 103 -9.49 -2.54 13.49
N LYS A 104 -9.88 -3.14 14.62
CA LYS A 104 -11.29 -3.47 14.92
C LYS A 104 -12.18 -2.23 14.97
N LYS A 105 -11.70 -1.12 15.56
CA LYS A 105 -12.44 0.16 15.58
C LYS A 105 -12.62 0.75 14.18
N LEU A 106 -11.70 0.48 13.26
CA LEU A 106 -11.80 0.84 11.85
C LEU A 106 -12.67 -0.14 11.04
N GLY A 107 -13.21 -1.19 11.66
CA GLY A 107 -14.13 -2.14 11.03
C GLY A 107 -13.44 -3.21 10.19
N PHE A 108 -12.15 -3.47 10.38
CA PHE A 108 -11.48 -4.59 9.71
C PHE A 108 -11.92 -5.95 10.28
N LYS A 109 -12.06 -6.95 9.41
CA LYS A 109 -12.35 -8.34 9.81
C LYS A 109 -11.14 -8.96 10.52
N LYS A 110 -11.40 -9.87 11.46
CA LYS A 110 -10.34 -10.53 12.26
C LYS A 110 -9.22 -11.15 11.40
N ASN A 111 -9.57 -11.79 10.28
CA ASN A 111 -8.60 -12.41 9.37
C ASN A 111 -7.67 -11.41 8.67
N LEU A 112 -8.01 -10.13 8.63
CA LEU A 112 -7.17 -9.06 8.09
C LEU A 112 -6.29 -8.41 9.17
N ILE A 113 -6.65 -8.62 10.43
CA ILE A 113 -6.07 -7.95 11.57
C ILE A 113 -4.82 -8.68 12.08
N ASP A 114 -4.77 -10.01 11.95
CA ASP A 114 -3.89 -10.84 12.77
C ASP A 114 -2.44 -11.00 12.27
N ASN A 115 -2.01 -10.39 11.15
CA ASN A 115 -0.58 -10.22 10.78
C ASN A 115 -0.28 -9.47 9.46
N ASN A 116 -1.28 -8.85 8.82
CA ASN A 116 -1.03 -8.10 7.59
C ASN A 116 -0.64 -6.66 7.91
N TRP A 117 0.23 -6.07 7.11
CA TRP A 117 0.35 -4.62 6.99
C TRP A 117 -0.87 -4.11 6.20
N ILE A 118 -1.62 -3.14 6.72
CA ILE A 118 -2.76 -2.53 6.02
C ILE A 118 -2.32 -1.15 5.53
N LEU A 119 -1.72 -1.10 4.33
CA LEU A 119 -1.07 0.10 3.82
C LEU A 119 -2.09 1.18 3.47
N LEU A 120 -3.03 0.86 2.57
CA LEU A 120 -3.88 1.86 1.92
C LEU A 120 -5.37 1.51 2.00
N GLU A 121 -6.20 2.55 2.03
CA GLU A 121 -7.62 2.51 1.71
C GLU A 121 -7.86 3.19 0.37
N LEU A 122 -8.65 2.55 -0.49
CA LEU A 122 -9.01 3.02 -1.83
C LEU A 122 -10.54 3.10 -1.95
N ASP A 123 -11.10 4.30 -2.09
CA ASP A 123 -12.52 4.51 -2.44
C ASP A 123 -12.65 4.80 -3.94
N CYS A 124 -12.86 3.74 -4.72
CA CYS A 124 -12.98 3.81 -6.17
C CYS A 124 -14.43 4.09 -6.62
N ARG A 125 -14.59 4.98 -7.60
CA ARG A 125 -15.84 5.31 -8.28
C ARG A 125 -15.63 5.17 -9.80
N GLY A 126 -16.49 4.43 -10.49
CA GLY A 126 -16.37 4.21 -11.93
C GLY A 126 -15.23 3.27 -12.37
N CYS A 127 -14.35 2.89 -11.45
CA CYS A 127 -13.26 1.95 -11.68
C CYS A 127 -13.04 1.01 -10.48
N GLU A 128 -12.27 -0.05 -10.73
CA GLU A 128 -11.74 -0.98 -9.73
C GLU A 128 -10.22 -1.08 -9.94
N VAL A 129 -9.47 -1.22 -8.86
CA VAL A 129 -8.02 -1.48 -8.93
C VAL A 129 -7.81 -2.98 -9.15
N SER A 130 -7.08 -3.34 -10.20
CA SER A 130 -6.82 -4.75 -10.57
C SER A 130 -5.44 -5.23 -10.18
N LYS A 131 -4.42 -4.36 -10.24
CA LYS A 131 -3.03 -4.69 -9.92
C LYS A 131 -2.34 -3.52 -9.24
N PHE A 132 -1.43 -3.83 -8.32
CA PHE A 132 -0.47 -2.90 -7.74
C PHE A 132 0.93 -3.30 -8.20
N HIS A 133 1.79 -2.32 -8.46
CA HIS A 133 3.16 -2.53 -8.95
C HIS A 133 4.17 -2.11 -7.86
N PRO A 134 4.46 -2.97 -6.88
CA PRO A 134 5.35 -2.63 -5.77
C PRO A 134 6.80 -2.37 -6.21
N GLU A 135 7.24 -2.88 -7.36
CA GLU A 135 8.58 -2.67 -7.93
C GLU A 135 8.87 -1.21 -8.32
N LEU A 136 7.81 -0.41 -8.48
CA LEU A 136 7.90 1.00 -8.84
C LEU A 136 7.91 1.93 -7.61
N ILE A 137 7.96 1.37 -6.40
CA ILE A 137 8.06 2.14 -5.16
C ILE A 137 9.25 1.68 -4.31
N THR A 138 9.75 2.60 -3.49
CA THR A 138 10.85 2.35 -2.55
C THR A 138 10.34 2.41 -1.12
N PHE A 139 10.72 1.43 -0.31
CA PHE A 139 10.44 1.36 1.11
C PHE A 139 11.69 1.66 1.93
N ASN A 140 11.50 2.23 3.11
CA ASN A 140 12.55 2.29 4.13
C ASN A 140 12.53 1.01 4.96
N VAL A 141 13.68 0.38 5.13
CA VAL A 141 13.90 -0.75 6.03
C VAL A 141 14.75 -0.26 7.19
N VAL A 142 14.16 -0.14 8.37
CA VAL A 142 14.87 0.30 9.57
C VAL A 142 15.33 -0.92 10.34
N LEU A 143 16.64 -1.00 10.56
CA LEU A 143 17.29 -2.10 11.23
C LEU A 143 17.42 -1.86 12.73
N LYS A 144 17.62 -2.94 13.50
CA LYS A 144 17.89 -2.87 14.94
C LYS A 144 19.14 -2.07 15.30
N SER A 145 20.14 -2.05 14.41
CA SER A 145 21.36 -1.23 14.55
C SER A 145 21.07 0.27 14.49
N GLY A 146 19.91 0.66 13.95
CA GLY A 146 19.53 2.05 13.68
C GLY A 146 19.81 2.48 12.22
N SER A 147 20.51 1.65 11.44
CA SER A 147 20.69 1.86 10.01
C SER A 147 19.36 1.80 9.25
N ILE A 148 19.25 2.58 8.18
CA ILE A 148 18.08 2.64 7.30
C ILE A 148 18.54 2.29 5.89
N LEU A 149 17.96 1.24 5.33
CA LEU A 149 18.22 0.77 3.98
C LEU A 149 17.01 1.07 3.07
N GLU A 150 17.26 1.22 1.77
CA GLU A 150 16.23 1.41 0.76
C GLU A 150 15.90 0.08 0.08
N CYS A 151 14.66 -0.37 0.23
CA CYS A 151 14.16 -1.58 -0.39
C CYS A 151 13.32 -1.22 -1.61
N GLN A 152 13.84 -1.53 -2.79
CA GLN A 152 13.09 -1.53 -4.04
C GLN A 152 13.07 -2.96 -4.59
N LEU A 153 11.88 -3.48 -4.86
CA LEU A 153 11.72 -4.83 -5.41
C LEU A 153 12.01 -4.83 -6.90
N ASP A 154 12.62 -5.91 -7.39
CA ASP A 154 12.77 -6.16 -8.82
C ASP A 154 11.46 -6.70 -9.43
N GLU A 155 11.29 -6.49 -10.73
CA GLU A 155 10.07 -6.90 -11.42
C GLU A 155 9.89 -8.44 -11.36
N ASN A 156 8.74 -8.87 -10.87
CA ASN A 156 8.39 -10.28 -10.65
C ASN A 156 9.17 -10.98 -9.52
N GLU A 157 9.91 -10.23 -8.70
CA GLU A 157 10.54 -10.72 -7.48
C GLU A 157 9.75 -10.23 -6.25
N ASN A 158 9.62 -11.11 -5.25
CA ASN A 158 8.97 -10.78 -3.98
C ASN A 158 9.96 -10.92 -2.81
N GLU A 159 11.24 -10.79 -3.12
CA GLU A 159 12.33 -10.95 -2.17
C GLU A 159 13.30 -9.78 -2.32
N TRP A 160 13.98 -9.43 -1.23
CA TRP A 160 15.00 -8.40 -1.20
C TRP A 160 16.03 -8.76 -0.16
N TYR A 161 17.30 -8.59 -0.50
CA TYR A 161 18.44 -8.97 0.34
C TYR A 161 19.44 -7.81 0.40
N ASP A 162 20.00 -7.59 1.58
CA ASP A 162 21.02 -6.58 1.83
C ASP A 162 21.86 -6.98 3.05
N TYR A 163 22.75 -6.11 3.51
CA TYR A 163 23.67 -6.36 4.61
C TYR A 163 23.75 -5.18 5.58
N ASP A 164 23.61 -5.47 6.87
CA ASP A 164 23.81 -4.49 7.93
C ASP A 164 25.30 -4.38 8.24
N GLU A 165 25.97 -3.35 7.70
CA GLU A 165 27.40 -3.12 7.96
C GLU A 165 27.71 -2.82 9.43
N ASP A 166 26.79 -2.21 10.16
CA ASP A 166 26.99 -1.84 11.57
C ASP A 166 26.90 -3.05 12.49
N ALA A 167 25.99 -3.99 12.19
CA ALA A 167 25.82 -5.23 12.95
C ALA A 167 26.66 -6.40 12.41
N GLY A 168 27.10 -6.34 11.16
CA GLY A 168 27.74 -7.46 10.47
C GLY A 168 26.79 -8.63 10.18
N GLU A 169 25.50 -8.35 9.96
CA GLU A 169 24.44 -9.35 9.81
C GLU A 169 23.71 -9.20 8.46
N GLU A 170 23.21 -10.32 7.91
CA GLU A 170 22.40 -10.30 6.70
C GLU A 170 21.00 -9.72 6.96
N VAL A 171 20.47 -9.03 5.95
CA VAL A 171 19.14 -8.45 5.96
C VAL A 171 18.34 -9.09 4.82
N SER A 172 17.13 -9.56 5.11
CA SER A 172 16.29 -10.17 4.09
C SER A 172 14.81 -9.90 4.32
N ILE A 173 14.09 -9.63 3.24
CA ILE A 173 12.64 -9.61 3.15
C ILE A 173 12.28 -10.67 2.12
N ILE A 174 11.48 -11.68 2.49
CA ILE A 174 11.03 -12.73 1.55
C ILE A 174 9.51 -12.85 1.59
N ASP A 175 8.95 -13.46 0.54
CA ASP A 175 7.50 -13.61 0.37
C ASP A 175 6.74 -12.26 0.53
N PHE A 176 7.31 -11.16 0.03
CA PHE A 176 6.72 -9.83 0.15
C PHE A 176 5.53 -9.68 -0.80
N GLN A 177 4.34 -10.05 -0.32
CA GLN A 177 3.13 -10.16 -1.13
C GLN A 177 2.18 -9.01 -0.86
N PHE A 178 1.65 -8.43 -1.93
CA PHE A 178 0.65 -7.37 -1.88
C PHE A 178 -0.69 -7.86 -2.39
N ASN A 179 -1.75 -7.54 -1.66
CA ASN A 179 -3.11 -8.02 -1.93
C ASN A 179 -4.09 -6.86 -1.91
N ILE A 180 -4.94 -6.78 -2.93
CA ILE A 180 -6.09 -5.87 -2.98
C ILE A 180 -7.32 -6.63 -2.50
N ILE A 181 -7.88 -6.18 -1.39
CA ILE A 181 -8.99 -6.86 -0.72
C ILE A 181 -10.19 -5.93 -0.56
N ASN A 182 -11.39 -6.52 -0.48
CA ASN A 182 -12.60 -5.78 -0.16
C ASN A 182 -12.98 -6.00 1.31
N ASN A 183 -13.13 -4.92 2.08
CA ASN A 183 -13.54 -5.03 3.49
C ASN A 183 -15.06 -5.21 3.65
N LYS A 184 -15.87 -5.21 2.58
CA LYS A 184 -17.31 -5.48 2.69
C LYS A 184 -17.55 -6.89 3.26
N GLY A 185 -17.99 -6.95 4.51
CA GLY A 185 -18.80 -8.05 5.00
C GLY A 185 -20.11 -8.07 4.23
N LYS A 186 -20.55 -9.26 3.81
CA LYS A 186 -21.98 -9.52 3.75
C LYS A 186 -22.46 -9.74 5.18
#